data_AF-A0A2G1DJK7-F1
#
_entry.id   AF-A0A2G1DJK7-F1
#
_cell.length_a   1.000
_cell.length_b   1.000
_cell.length_c   1.000
_cell.angle_alpha   90.00
_cell.angle_beta   90.00
_cell.angle_gamma   90.00
#
_symmetry.space_group_name_H-M   'P 1'
#
loop_
_entity.id
_entity.type
_entity.pdbx_description
1 polymer ?
#
loop_
_entity_poly.entity_id
_entity_poly.type
_entity_poly.pdbx_seq_one_letter_code
_entity_poly.pdbx_strand_id
1 'polypeptide(L)'
;MKKNKNRNPRLDNEILGYPEIYSWPKKPVFPEEIIDILIYRDEGTVGVTIKANGGDRIEFFFDRELGRLCFGKHHTDTSAAFVKAGSPFEKELYSYFENARKRLDINTFSVNEIQVFTEYFNKAKVYSGV
;
A
#
# COMPACT_ATOMS: atom_id res chain seq x y z
N MET A 1 -20.10 7.16 -31.43
CA MET A 1 -18.88 7.75 -30.80
C MET A 1 -19.12 7.91 -29.31
N LYS A 2 -18.24 7.32 -28.49
CA LYS A 2 -18.32 7.31 -27.03
C LYS A 2 -18.01 8.70 -26.47
N LYS A 3 -18.86 9.22 -25.58
CA LYS A 3 -18.52 10.38 -24.75
C LYS A 3 -17.48 9.93 -23.72
N ASN A 4 -16.24 10.36 -23.90
CA ASN A 4 -15.20 10.29 -22.87
C ASN A 4 -15.68 11.12 -21.67
N LYS A 5 -16.12 10.44 -20.62
CA LYS A 5 -16.23 11.06 -19.30
C LYS A 5 -14.81 11.37 -18.86
N ASN A 6 -14.48 12.67 -18.83
CA ASN A 6 -13.35 13.23 -18.12
C ASN A 6 -13.25 12.54 -16.75
N ARG A 7 -12.32 11.60 -16.61
CA ARG A 7 -11.75 11.26 -15.31
C ARG A 7 -10.86 12.44 -14.99
N ASN A 8 -11.35 13.35 -14.15
CA ASN A 8 -10.49 14.34 -13.53
C ASN A 8 -9.49 13.53 -12.69
N PRO A 9 -8.20 13.41 -13.06
CA PRO A 9 -7.25 12.77 -12.18
C PRO A 9 -7.17 13.68 -10.97
N ARG A 10 -7.60 13.19 -9.80
CA ARG A 10 -7.54 13.99 -8.58
C ARG A 10 -6.09 14.47 -8.44
N LEU A 11 -5.96 15.79 -8.40
CA LEU A 11 -4.72 16.53 -8.30
C LEU A 11 -3.83 15.94 -7.22
N ASP A 12 -2.53 16.07 -7.46
CA ASP A 12 -1.42 15.84 -6.55
C ASP A 12 -1.63 16.65 -5.25
N ASN A 13 -2.50 16.15 -4.38
CA ASN A 13 -2.82 16.80 -3.13
C ASN A 13 -1.80 16.33 -2.11
N GLU A 14 -0.66 17.01 -2.08
CA GLU A 14 0.17 17.05 -0.89
C GLU A 14 -0.73 17.29 0.32
N ILE A 15 -0.69 16.37 1.28
CA ILE A 15 -1.48 16.51 2.50
C ILE A 15 -0.63 17.37 3.42
N LEU A 16 -0.96 18.66 3.47
CA LEU A 16 -0.20 19.66 4.24
C LEU A 16 -0.01 19.18 5.69
N GLY A 17 1.25 19.10 6.13
CA GLY A 17 1.61 18.67 7.47
C GLY A 17 1.87 17.16 7.63
N TYR A 18 1.71 16.36 6.57
CA TYR A 18 2.01 14.93 6.59
C TYR A 18 3.23 14.59 5.72
N PRO A 19 4.20 13.81 6.22
CA PRO A 19 5.35 13.39 5.42
C PRO A 19 4.94 12.56 4.19
N GLU A 20 5.70 12.67 3.12
CA GLU A 20 5.56 11.82 1.92
C GLU A 20 6.86 11.07 1.62
N ILE A 21 6.73 9.84 1.12
CA ILE A 21 7.86 9.07 0.60
C ILE A 21 7.78 8.89 -0.92
N TYR A 22 8.96 8.96 -1.55
CA TYR A 22 9.14 9.01 -3.00
C TYR A 22 9.95 7.83 -3.53
N SER A 23 10.42 6.96 -2.64
CA SER A 23 11.24 5.80 -2.97
C SER A 23 11.16 4.79 -1.84
N TRP A 24 11.58 3.56 -2.13
CA TRP A 24 11.77 2.53 -1.13
C TRP A 24 12.71 3.01 -0.01
N PRO A 25 12.33 2.88 1.28
CA PRO A 25 13.23 3.16 2.39
C PRO A 25 14.39 2.14 2.45
N LYS A 26 14.09 0.90 2.03
CA LYS A 26 15.05 -0.18 1.79
C LYS A 26 14.59 -0.96 0.57
N LYS A 27 15.51 -1.46 -0.26
CA LYS A 27 15.13 -2.24 -1.44
C LYS A 27 14.38 -3.52 -1.03
N PRO A 28 13.21 -3.82 -1.61
CA PRO A 28 12.49 -5.05 -1.29
C PRO A 28 13.18 -6.26 -1.91
N VAL A 29 12.88 -7.46 -1.38
CA VAL A 29 13.34 -8.72 -1.99
C VAL A 29 12.47 -9.13 -3.16
N PHE A 30 13.08 -9.90 -4.08
CA PHE A 30 12.42 -10.56 -5.20
C PHE A 30 12.70 -12.08 -5.17
N PRO A 31 11.75 -12.96 -5.56
CA PRO A 31 10.38 -12.64 -6.00
C PRO A 31 9.56 -11.93 -4.91
N GLU A 32 8.54 -11.18 -5.33
CA GLU A 32 7.77 -10.33 -4.42
C GLU A 32 7.04 -11.17 -3.37
N GLU A 33 7.16 -10.79 -2.10
CA GLU A 33 6.64 -11.59 -0.98
C GLU A 33 6.05 -10.65 0.09
N ILE A 34 4.77 -10.86 0.41
CA ILE A 34 4.17 -10.36 1.64
C ILE A 34 4.41 -11.42 2.70
N ILE A 35 4.94 -11.01 3.84
CA ILE A 35 5.27 -11.92 4.95
C ILE A 35 4.37 -11.76 6.15
N ASP A 36 3.54 -10.71 6.16
CA ASP A 36 2.62 -10.42 7.25
C ASP A 36 1.49 -9.52 6.77
N ILE A 37 0.27 -9.78 7.24
CA ILE A 37 -0.92 -8.96 7.04
C ILE A 37 -1.53 -8.74 8.41
N LEU A 38 -1.58 -7.48 8.85
CA LEU A 38 -2.07 -7.11 10.17
C LEU A 38 -3.38 -6.34 10.04
N ILE A 39 -4.38 -6.70 10.83
CA ILE A 39 -5.62 -5.93 10.97
C ILE A 39 -5.56 -5.24 12.33
N TYR A 40 -5.47 -3.91 12.32
CA TYR A 40 -5.40 -3.15 13.56
C TYR A 40 -6.76 -3.12 14.27
N ARG A 41 -6.72 -2.96 15.60
CA ARG A 41 -7.92 -2.94 16.47
C ARG A 41 -8.85 -1.74 16.22
N ASP A 42 -8.41 -0.76 15.45
CA ASP A 42 -9.22 0.38 15.02
C ASP A 42 -10.23 0.01 13.92
N GLU A 43 -10.28 -1.27 13.53
CA GLU A 43 -11.18 -1.87 12.54
C GLU A 43 -11.11 -1.20 11.15
N GLY A 44 -10.03 -0.47 10.88
CA GLY A 44 -9.93 0.33 9.67
C GLY A 44 -8.53 0.48 9.09
N THR A 45 -7.49 0.14 9.84
CA THR A 45 -6.12 0.13 9.33
C THR A 45 -5.68 -1.31 9.04
N VAL A 46 -5.19 -1.53 7.82
CA VAL A 46 -4.61 -2.81 7.40
C VAL A 46 -3.12 -2.62 7.15
N GLY A 47 -2.29 -3.27 7.96
CA GLY A 47 -0.85 -3.32 7.80
C GLY A 47 -0.43 -4.44 6.85
N VAL A 48 0.62 -4.18 6.08
CA VAL A 48 1.31 -5.21 5.28
C VAL A 48 2.80 -5.09 5.51
N THR A 49 3.44 -6.24 5.71
CA THR A 49 4.90 -6.30 5.82
C THR A 49 5.50 -7.09 4.67
N ILE A 50 6.62 -6.57 4.15
CA ILE A 50 7.48 -7.25 3.18
C ILE A 50 8.91 -7.34 3.71
N LYS A 51 9.72 -8.22 3.13
CA LYS A 51 11.16 -8.29 3.42
C LYS A 51 11.94 -7.28 2.58
N ALA A 52 12.85 -6.58 3.23
CA ALA A 52 13.93 -5.84 2.59
C ALA A 52 15.10 -6.77 2.26
N ASN A 53 15.90 -6.37 1.28
CA ASN A 53 17.22 -6.92 1.06
C ASN A 53 18.08 -6.73 2.32
N GLY A 54 18.72 -7.81 2.79
CA GLY A 54 19.43 -7.84 4.07
C GLY A 54 18.60 -8.37 5.26
N GLY A 55 17.34 -8.76 5.05
CA GLY A 55 16.52 -9.46 6.06
C GLY A 55 15.69 -8.55 6.95
N ASP A 56 15.78 -7.23 6.79
CA ASP A 56 14.93 -6.28 7.50
C ASP A 56 13.47 -6.34 7.04
N ARG A 57 12.55 -5.81 7.85
CA ARG A 57 11.13 -5.68 7.53
C ARG A 57 10.84 -4.27 7.00
N ILE A 58 9.97 -4.17 6.00
CA ILE A 58 9.40 -2.91 5.52
C ILE A 58 7.89 -2.97 5.73
N GLU A 59 7.39 -2.03 6.49
CA GLU A 59 5.99 -1.98 6.89
C GLU A 59 5.27 -0.87 6.13
N PHE A 60 4.09 -1.22 5.65
CA PHE A 60 3.14 -0.32 5.04
C PHE A 60 1.79 -0.52 5.71
N PHE A 61 0.91 0.47 5.56
CA PHE A 61 -0.49 0.32 5.93
C PHE A 61 -1.40 1.06 4.96
N PHE A 62 -2.63 0.60 4.86
CA PHE A 62 -3.69 1.31 4.17
C PHE A 62 -4.39 2.24 5.16
N ASP A 63 -4.30 3.54 4.90
CA ASP A 63 -4.97 4.56 5.69
C ASP A 63 -6.49 4.44 5.55
N ARG A 64 -7.20 4.50 6.67
CA ARG A 64 -8.65 4.32 6.73
C ARG A 64 -9.41 5.47 6.08
N GLU A 65 -8.96 6.70 6.31
CA GLU A 65 -9.73 7.91 5.99
C GLU A 65 -9.65 8.25 4.50
N LEU A 66 -8.44 8.18 3.96
CA LEU A 66 -8.14 8.54 2.59
C LEU A 66 -8.04 7.32 1.67
N GLY A 67 -8.00 6.12 2.24
CA GLY A 67 -7.80 4.90 1.48
C GLY A 67 -6.44 4.88 0.78
N ARG A 68 -5.44 5.62 1.26
CA ARG A 68 -4.13 5.71 0.63
C ARG A 68 -3.16 4.72 1.25
N LEU A 69 -2.22 4.24 0.43
CA LEU A 69 -1.10 3.45 0.92
C LEU A 69 -0.06 4.35 1.58
N CYS A 70 0.36 3.96 2.78
CA CYS A 70 1.32 4.69 3.61
C CYS A 70 2.47 3.76 4.02
N PHE A 71 3.65 4.34 4.22
CA PHE A 71 4.78 3.70 4.87
C PHE A 71 4.69 3.88 6.39
N GLY A 72 5.25 2.92 7.12
CA GLY A 72 5.27 2.86 8.57
C GLY A 72 4.40 1.73 9.11
N LYS A 73 4.41 1.54 10.42
CA LYS A 73 3.59 0.52 11.07
C LYS A 73 2.11 0.91 11.06
N HIS A 74 1.83 2.14 11.43
CA HIS A 74 0.49 2.63 11.73
C HIS A 74 0.43 4.15 11.56
N HIS A 75 -0.77 4.74 11.44
CA HIS A 75 -0.94 6.18 11.25
C HIS A 75 -0.40 7.05 12.39
N THR A 76 -0.21 6.48 13.58
CA THR A 76 0.36 7.15 14.76
C THR A 76 1.88 7.03 14.87
N ASP A 77 2.53 6.32 13.96
CA ASP A 77 3.99 6.17 13.96
C ASP A 77 4.64 7.51 13.56
N THR A 78 5.68 7.92 14.27
CA THR A 78 6.46 9.13 13.93
C THR A 78 7.11 9.07 12.55
N SER A 79 7.32 7.86 12.03
CA SER A 79 7.86 7.59 10.70
C SER A 79 6.78 7.40 9.64
N ALA A 80 5.50 7.49 10.01
CA ALA A 80 4.39 7.32 9.08
C ALA A 80 4.44 8.38 7.98
N ALA A 81 4.32 7.93 6.74
CA ALA A 81 4.39 8.81 5.59
C ALA A 81 3.47 8.31 4.47
N PHE A 82 2.82 9.22 3.77
CA PHE A 82 2.05 8.86 2.59
C PHE A 82 2.98 8.48 1.44
N VAL A 83 2.59 7.48 0.67
CA VAL A 83 3.21 7.25 -0.64
C VAL A 83 2.79 8.39 -1.57
N LYS A 84 3.75 9.07 -2.21
CA LYS A 84 3.47 10.19 -3.11
C LYS A 84 2.59 9.72 -4.28
N ALA A 85 1.38 10.26 -4.37
CA ALA A 85 0.43 9.93 -5.43
C ALA A 85 1.00 10.31 -6.81
N GLY A 86 0.79 9.45 -7.81
CA GLY A 86 1.25 9.65 -9.18
C GLY A 86 2.77 9.48 -9.39
N SER A 87 3.54 9.27 -8.32
CA SER A 87 4.99 9.09 -8.42
C SER A 87 5.37 7.77 -9.12
N PRO A 88 6.56 7.68 -9.72
CA PRO A 88 7.10 6.41 -10.21
C PRO A 88 7.17 5.33 -9.12
N PHE A 89 7.45 5.75 -7.89
CA PHE A 89 7.51 4.85 -6.74
C PHE A 89 6.13 4.28 -6.38
N GLU A 90 5.07 5.07 -6.43
CA GLU A 90 3.71 4.55 -6.24
C GLU A 90 3.42 3.42 -7.25
N LYS A 91 3.72 3.65 -8.54
CA LYS A 91 3.53 2.63 -9.58
C LYS A 91 4.32 1.36 -9.33
N GLU A 92 5.59 1.51 -8.95
CA GLU A 92 6.48 0.39 -8.61
C GLU A 92 5.92 -0.42 -7.42
N LEU A 93 5.50 0.27 -6.36
CA LEU A 93 4.95 -0.30 -5.14
C LEU A 93 3.63 -1.06 -5.39
N TYR A 94 2.71 -0.48 -6.16
CA TYR A 94 1.48 -1.17 -6.56
C TYR A 94 1.76 -2.39 -7.44
N SER A 95 2.74 -2.33 -8.35
CA SER A 95 3.16 -3.49 -9.13
C SER A 95 3.73 -4.60 -8.24
N TYR A 96 4.55 -4.23 -7.25
CA TYR A 96 5.09 -5.18 -6.28
C TYR A 96 3.97 -5.91 -5.53
N PHE A 97 3.02 -5.14 -4.97
CA PHE A 97 1.90 -5.72 -4.23
C PHE A 97 0.93 -6.50 -5.10
N GLU A 98 0.69 -6.11 -6.35
CA GLU A 98 -0.10 -6.89 -7.29
C GLU A 98 0.52 -8.28 -7.54
N ASN A 99 1.85 -8.35 -7.67
CA ASN A 99 2.55 -9.62 -7.87
C ASN A 99 2.61 -10.45 -6.59
N ALA A 100 2.89 -9.83 -5.44
CA ALA A 100 2.89 -10.51 -4.15
C ALA A 100 1.49 -11.07 -3.81
N ARG A 101 0.42 -10.31 -4.09
CA ARG A 101 -0.98 -10.72 -3.88
C ARG A 101 -1.32 -12.04 -4.56
N LYS A 102 -0.83 -12.24 -5.79
CA LYS A 102 -1.07 -13.47 -6.58
C LYS A 102 -0.37 -14.70 -5.99
N ARG A 103 0.59 -14.49 -5.09
CA ARG A 103 1.35 -15.54 -4.41
C ARG A 103 0.84 -15.81 -2.99
N LEU A 104 -0.11 -15.02 -2.47
CA LEU A 104 -0.73 -15.29 -1.19
C LEU A 104 -1.48 -16.62 -1.26
N ASP A 105 -1.30 -17.45 -0.24
CA ASP A 105 -1.94 -18.75 -0.16
C ASP A 105 -2.48 -19.05 1.26
N ILE A 106 -3.46 -19.94 1.31
CA ILE A 106 -4.20 -20.26 2.53
C ILE A 106 -3.42 -21.10 3.55
N ASN A 107 -2.23 -21.62 3.20
CA ASN A 107 -1.40 -22.34 4.15
C ASN A 107 -0.53 -21.39 4.99
N THR A 108 -0.27 -20.18 4.48
CA THR A 108 0.49 -19.13 5.17
C THR A 108 -0.42 -18.06 5.78
N PHE A 109 -1.50 -17.68 5.07
CA PHE A 109 -2.42 -16.63 5.51
C PHE A 109 -3.83 -17.20 5.69
N SER A 110 -4.58 -16.65 6.63
CA SER A 110 -6.01 -16.92 6.73
C SER A 110 -6.75 -16.34 5.52
N VAL A 111 -7.89 -16.95 5.17
CA VAL A 111 -8.79 -16.44 4.12
C VAL A 111 -9.19 -14.99 4.39
N ASN A 112 -9.41 -14.65 5.65
CA ASN A 112 -9.79 -13.30 6.06
C ASN A 112 -8.67 -12.28 5.79
N GLU A 113 -7.42 -12.59 6.10
CA GLU A 113 -6.27 -11.71 5.82
C GLU A 113 -6.12 -11.46 4.32
N ILE A 114 -6.20 -12.52 3.50
CA ILE A 114 -6.11 -12.41 2.04
C ILE A 114 -7.25 -11.52 1.50
N GLN A 115 -8.47 -11.73 1.99
CA GLN A 115 -9.65 -10.97 1.57
C GLN A 115 -9.52 -9.49 1.95
N VAL A 116 -9.18 -9.21 3.21
CA VAL A 116 -9.03 -7.84 3.73
C VAL A 116 -7.91 -7.10 3.00
N PHE A 117 -6.74 -7.73 2.83
CA PHE A 117 -5.67 -7.12 2.04
C PHE A 117 -6.12 -6.82 0.61
N THR A 118 -6.77 -7.78 -0.06
CA THR A 118 -7.23 -7.59 -1.44
C THR A 118 -8.25 -6.45 -1.55
N GLU A 119 -9.17 -6.34 -0.60
CA GLU A 119 -10.15 -5.26 -0.56
C GLU A 119 -9.50 -3.89 -0.42
N TYR A 120 -8.60 -3.74 0.56
CA TYR A 120 -7.93 -2.47 0.84
C TYR A 120 -6.95 -2.09 -0.28
N PHE A 121 -6.22 -3.06 -0.83
CA PHE A 121 -5.37 -2.86 -1.99
C PHE A 121 -6.17 -2.32 -3.19
N ASN A 122 -7.33 -2.93 -3.50
CA ASN A 122 -8.19 -2.49 -4.59
C ASN A 122 -8.79 -1.10 -4.33
N LYS A 123 -9.23 -0.82 -3.10
CA LYS A 123 -9.73 0.51 -2.70
C LYS A 123 -8.65 1.57 -2.89
N ALA A 124 -7.43 1.29 -2.44
CA ALA A 124 -6.32 2.23 -2.55
C ALA A 124 -5.88 2.48 -3.99
N LYS A 125 -5.94 1.44 -4.83
CA LYS A 125 -5.66 1.54 -6.26
C LYS A 125 -6.60 2.49 -7.00
N VAL A 126 -7.82 2.72 -6.52
CA VAL A 126 -8.74 3.72 -7.12
C VAL A 126 -8.22 5.14 -6.96
N TYR A 127 -7.47 5.39 -5.88
CA TYR A 127 -6.89 6.69 -5.57
C TYR A 127 -5.45 6.84 -6.06
N SER A 128 -4.83 5.76 -6.52
CA SER A 128 -3.52 5.81 -7.14
C SER A 128 -3.63 6.22 -8.60
N GLY A 129 -2.59 6.85 -9.13
CA GLY A 129 -2.53 7.22 -10.55
C GLY A 129 -2.26 6.03 -11.48
N VAL A 130 -2.62 4.81 -11.08
CA VAL A 130 -2.13 3.52 -11.61
C VAL A 130 -3.25 2.63 -12.12
#